data_AF-A0A483ZEG4-F1
#
_entry.id   AF-A0A483ZEG4-F1
#
_cell.length_a   1.000
_cell.length_b   1.000
_cell.length_c   1.000
_cell.angle_alpha   90.00
_cell.angle_beta   90.00
_cell.angle_gamma   90.00
#
_symmetry.space_group_name_H-M   'P 1'
#
loop_
_entity.id
_entity.type
_entity.pdbx_description
1 polymer ?
#
loop_
_entity_poly.entity_id
_entity_poly.type
_entity_poly.pdbx_seq_one_letter_code
_entity_poly.pdbx_strand_id
1 'polypeptide(L)'
;MARALSAVERREYVRAVIRITRHQGRLTTSEAMKRLGLSRATVQRYFSEAEATGEVVRHGRLGLFRDQRAVIDFDMKRFGLVPKVAVGMNYSLLGSPVFQRVLDIQEAIHG
;
A
#
# COMPACT_ATOMS: atom_id res chain seq x y z
N MET A 1 13.11 -14.20 -30.12
CA MET A 1 12.21 -13.02 -30.19
C MET A 1 11.22 -13.11 -29.04
N ALA A 2 11.08 -12.06 -28.21
CA ALA A 2 10.09 -12.06 -27.13
C ALA A 2 8.70 -11.85 -27.73
N ARG A 3 7.77 -12.78 -27.48
CA ARG A 3 6.38 -12.70 -27.95
C ARG A 3 5.69 -11.53 -27.25
N ALA A 4 4.98 -10.69 -28.01
CA ALA A 4 4.15 -9.63 -27.43
C ALA A 4 3.00 -10.27 -26.64
N LEU A 5 2.84 -9.89 -25.37
CA LEU A 5 1.71 -10.34 -24.56
C LEU A 5 0.39 -9.87 -25.18
N SER A 6 -0.57 -10.79 -25.23
CA SER A 6 -1.95 -10.49 -25.58
C SER A 6 -2.57 -9.52 -24.56
N ALA A 7 -3.60 -8.80 -25.00
CA ALA A 7 -4.37 -7.93 -24.12
C ALA A 7 -5.01 -8.68 -22.94
N VAL A 8 -5.31 -9.97 -23.12
CA VAL A 8 -5.87 -10.85 -22.08
C VAL A 8 -4.82 -11.12 -21.01
N GLU A 9 -3.63 -11.60 -21.39
CA GLU A 9 -2.55 -11.88 -20.44
C GLU A 9 -2.16 -10.61 -19.66
N ARG A 10 -2.14 -9.45 -20.32
CA ARG A 10 -1.91 -8.16 -19.64
C ARG A 10 -2.92 -7.93 -18.51
N ARG A 11 -4.22 -8.10 -18.79
CA ARG A 11 -5.28 -7.92 -17.79
C ARG A 11 -5.13 -8.90 -16.63
N GLU A 12 -4.71 -10.13 -16.90
CA GLU A 12 -4.45 -11.13 -15.86
C GLU A 12 -3.32 -10.70 -14.94
N TYR A 13 -2.23 -10.16 -15.49
CA TYR A 13 -1.13 -9.62 -14.67
C TYR A 13 -1.55 -8.42 -13.84
N VAL A 14 -2.34 -7.48 -14.38
CA VAL A 14 -2.88 -6.35 -13.62
C VAL A 14 -3.76 -6.84 -12.47
N ARG A 15 -4.66 -7.79 -12.73
CA ARG A 15 -5.48 -8.43 -11.67
C ARG A 15 -4.63 -9.15 -10.64
N ALA A 16 -3.56 -9.83 -11.05
CA ALA A 16 -2.64 -10.48 -10.13
C ALA A 16 -1.93 -9.46 -9.21
N VAL A 17 -1.47 -8.33 -9.76
CA VAL A 17 -0.88 -7.22 -8.99
C VAL A 17 -1.88 -6.70 -7.96
N ILE A 18 -3.13 -6.43 -8.35
CA ILE A 18 -4.18 -5.96 -7.44
C ILE A 18 -4.42 -6.97 -6.32
N ARG A 19 -4.62 -8.25 -6.68
CA ARG A 19 -4.88 -9.33 -5.71
C ARG A 19 -3.76 -9.47 -4.69
N ILE A 20 -2.51 -9.50 -5.16
CA ILE A 20 -1.32 -9.59 -4.29
C ILE A 20 -1.25 -8.37 -3.35
N THR A 21 -1.45 -7.16 -3.90
CA THR A 21 -1.41 -5.91 -3.13
C THR A 21 -2.48 -5.88 -2.04
N ARG A 22 -3.72 -6.25 -2.37
CA ARG A 22 -4.83 -6.28 -1.41
C ARG A 22 -4.61 -7.30 -0.29
N HIS A 23 -4.03 -8.45 -0.60
CA HIS A 23 -3.74 -9.49 0.39
C HIS A 23 -2.58 -9.12 1.32
N GLN A 24 -1.52 -8.49 0.78
CA GLN A 24 -0.32 -8.16 1.57
C GLN A 24 -0.36 -6.77 2.21
N GLY A 25 -1.30 -5.92 1.82
CA GLY A 25 -1.38 -4.51 2.20
C GLY A 25 -0.45 -3.61 1.37
N ARG A 26 0.77 -4.06 1.06
CA ARG A 26 1.74 -3.35 0.22
C ARG A 26 2.49 -4.29 -0.72
N LEU A 27 2.69 -3.87 -1.97
CA LEU A 27 3.51 -4.56 -2.96
C LEU A 27 4.57 -3.62 -3.55
N THR A 28 5.84 -3.97 -3.40
CA THR A 28 6.95 -3.20 -3.99
C THR A 28 7.26 -3.65 -5.42
N THR A 29 7.89 -2.78 -6.23
CA THR A 29 8.29 -3.15 -7.60
C THR A 29 9.25 -4.34 -7.61
N SER A 30 10.23 -4.40 -6.70
CA SER A 30 11.18 -5.51 -6.62
C SER A 30 10.50 -6.84 -6.26
N GLU A 31 9.53 -6.80 -5.34
CA GLU A 31 8.77 -7.97 -4.95
C GLU A 31 7.85 -8.46 -6.08
N ALA A 32 7.20 -7.54 -6.79
CA ALA A 32 6.39 -7.86 -7.97
C ALA A 32 7.24 -8.45 -9.10
N MET A 33 8.44 -7.91 -9.37
CA MET A 33 9.37 -8.49 -10.35
C MET A 33 9.72 -9.93 -10.01
N LYS A 34 10.08 -10.21 -8.75
CA LYS A 34 10.44 -11.55 -8.29
C LYS A 34 9.27 -12.53 -8.38
N ARG A 35 8.06 -12.10 -8.00
CA ARG A 35 6.86 -12.96 -7.98
C ARG A 35 6.28 -13.22 -9.36
N LEU A 36 6.33 -12.25 -10.26
CA LEU A 36 5.72 -12.33 -11.59
C LEU A 36 6.71 -12.71 -12.69
N GLY A 37 8.02 -12.71 -12.40
CA GLY A 37 9.06 -12.97 -13.39
C GLY A 37 9.15 -11.88 -14.48
N LEU A 38 8.73 -10.65 -14.16
CA LEU A 38 8.60 -9.55 -15.11
C LEU A 38 9.73 -8.51 -14.96
N SER A 39 10.03 -7.82 -16.06
CA SER A 39 10.94 -6.69 -16.04
C SER A 39 10.39 -5.53 -15.20
N ARG A 40 11.27 -4.70 -14.65
CA ARG A 40 10.89 -3.50 -13.89
C ARG A 40 9.94 -2.59 -14.67
N ALA A 41 10.22 -2.36 -15.96
CA ALA A 41 9.42 -1.50 -16.80
C ALA A 41 7.99 -2.04 -16.99
N THR A 42 7.86 -3.35 -17.19
CA THR A 42 6.56 -4.02 -17.31
C THR A 42 5.77 -3.92 -16.01
N VAL A 43 6.40 -4.20 -14.87
CA VAL A 43 5.77 -4.08 -13.55
C VAL A 43 5.30 -2.65 -13.30
N GLN A 44 6.12 -1.65 -13.62
CA GLN A 44 5.75 -0.24 -13.42
C GLN A 44 4.55 0.17 -14.29
N ARG A 45 4.44 -0.34 -15.52
CA ARG A 45 3.25 -0.15 -16.36
C ARG A 45 2.02 -0.80 -15.74
N TYR A 46 2.13 -2.04 -15.27
CA TYR A 46 1.01 -2.74 -14.63
C TYR A 46 0.60 -2.11 -13.31
N PHE A 47 1.53 -1.48 -12.58
CA PHE A 47 1.20 -0.69 -11.40
C PHE A 47 0.39 0.55 -11.78
N SER A 48 0.73 1.24 -12.87
CA SER A 48 -0.08 2.38 -13.36
C SER A 48 -1.47 1.92 -13.82
N GLU A 49 -1.55 0.80 -14.54
CA GLU A 49 -2.84 0.24 -14.97
C GLU A 49 -3.69 -0.23 -13.76
N ALA A 50 -3.06 -0.83 -12.75
CA ALA A 50 -3.74 -1.23 -11.51
C ALA A 50 -4.24 -0.02 -10.71
N GLU A 51 -3.43 1.02 -10.56
CA GLU A 51 -3.84 2.28 -9.92
C GLU A 51 -5.03 2.92 -10.64
N ALA A 52 -5.04 2.92 -11.98
CA ALA A 52 -6.13 3.47 -12.78
C ALA A 52 -7.49 2.76 -12.56
N THR A 53 -7.49 1.54 -12.00
CA THR A 53 -8.74 0.87 -11.61
C THR A 53 -9.37 1.45 -10.34
N GLY A 54 -8.60 2.19 -9.53
CA GLY A 54 -9.02 2.69 -8.22
C GLY A 54 -9.07 1.64 -7.11
N GLU A 55 -8.76 0.37 -7.39
CA GLU A 55 -8.79 -0.70 -6.38
C GLU A 55 -7.60 -0.69 -5.43
N VAL A 56 -6.55 0.05 -5.78
CA VAL A 56 -5.26 0.11 -5.09
C VAL A 56 -4.66 1.50 -5.28
N VAL A 57 -3.85 1.92 -4.31
CA VAL A 57 -3.26 3.25 -4.28
C VAL A 57 -1.77 3.16 -4.56
N ARG A 58 -1.26 3.95 -5.51
CA ARG A 58 0.17 4.05 -5.74
C ARG A 58 0.77 5.14 -4.87
N HIS A 59 1.85 4.81 -4.17
CA HIS A 59 2.57 5.77 -3.36
C HIS A 59 4.00 5.95 -3.89
N GLY A 60 4.12 6.78 -4.94
CA GLY A 60 5.39 7.12 -5.57
C GLY A 60 6.27 5.91 -5.91
N ARG A 61 7.48 5.86 -5.32
CA ARG A 61 8.45 4.77 -5.48
C ARG A 61 8.36 3.70 -4.38
N LEU A 62 7.47 3.87 -3.41
CA LEU A 62 7.37 3.02 -2.21
C LEU A 62 6.47 1.79 -2.41
N GLY A 63 5.72 1.77 -3.52
CA GLY A 63 4.97 0.62 -3.97
C GLY A 63 3.50 0.93 -4.22
N LEU A 64 2.75 -0.15 -4.42
CA LEU A 64 1.30 -0.16 -4.47
C LEU A 64 0.76 -0.57 -3.09
N PHE A 65 -0.33 0.05 -2.67
CA PHE A 65 -0.98 -0.16 -1.38
C PHE A 65 -2.44 -0.54 -1.58
N ARG A 66 -3.00 -1.30 -0.63
CA ARG A 66 -4.41 -1.72 -0.72
C ARG A 66 -5.38 -0.54 -0.68
N ASP A 67 -5.08 0.50 0.10
CA ASP A 67 -5.94 1.66 0.36
C ASP A 67 -5.10 2.81 0.96
N GLN A 68 -5.71 3.99 1.12
CA GLN A 68 -5.06 5.17 1.69
C GLN A 68 -4.66 4.97 3.17
N ARG A 69 -5.37 4.12 3.93
CA ARG A 69 -5.03 3.86 5.34
C ARG A 69 -3.71 3.13 5.45
N ALA A 70 -3.48 2.13 4.59
CA ALA A 70 -2.22 1.41 4.53
C ALA A 70 -1.04 2.30 4.13
N VAL A 71 -1.28 3.35 3.33
CA VAL A 71 -0.28 4.38 3.03
C VAL A 71 0.05 5.19 4.30
N ILE A 72 -0.96 5.68 5.01
CA ILE A 72 -0.79 6.45 6.25
C ILE A 72 -0.06 5.62 7.31
N ASP A 73 -0.51 4.39 7.56
CA ASP A 73 0.13 3.45 8.50
C ASP A 73 1.61 3.27 8.19
N PHE A 74 1.92 3.10 6.90
CA PHE A 74 3.29 2.94 6.43
C PHE A 74 4.12 4.21 6.63
N ASP A 75 3.58 5.38 6.28
CA ASP A 75 4.28 6.65 6.42
C ASP A 75 4.51 7.01 7.89
N MET A 76 3.52 6.80 8.76
CA MET A 76 3.69 6.99 10.20
C MET A 76 4.84 6.13 10.72
N LYS A 77 4.87 4.84 10.36
CA LYS A 77 5.95 3.93 10.76
C LYS A 77 7.30 4.37 10.20
N ARG A 78 7.33 4.83 8.95
CA ARG A 78 8.54 5.28 8.27
C ARG A 78 9.12 6.56 8.87
N PHE A 79 8.29 7.49 9.28
CA PHE A 79 8.70 8.77 9.87
C PHE A 79 8.84 8.74 11.40
N GLY A 80 8.63 7.58 12.03
CA GLY A 80 8.70 7.45 13.49
C GLY A 80 7.57 8.18 14.23
N LEU A 81 6.48 8.49 13.52
CA LEU A 81 5.29 9.19 14.05
C LEU A 81 4.27 8.22 14.64
N VAL A 82 4.65 6.97 14.89
CA VAL A 82 3.81 5.98 15.55
C VAL A 82 4.07 6.11 17.05
N PRO A 83 3.15 6.67 17.86
CA PRO A 83 3.08 6.25 19.26
C PRO A 83 2.99 4.73 19.21
N LYS A 84 3.79 3.98 20.00
CA LYS A 84 3.91 2.50 19.97
C LYS A 84 2.58 1.71 20.00
N VAL A 85 1.46 2.41 20.13
CA VAL A 85 0.11 1.99 20.45
C VAL A 85 -0.90 2.30 19.31
N ALA A 86 -0.47 2.96 18.22
CA ALA A 86 -1.36 3.49 17.17
C ALA A 86 -1.53 2.64 15.91
N VAL A 87 -0.80 1.54 15.77
CA VAL A 87 -0.91 0.67 14.59
C VAL A 87 -2.29 0.02 14.55
N GLY A 88 -3.07 0.31 13.50
CA GLY A 88 -4.44 -0.22 13.34
C GLY A 88 -5.56 0.65 13.92
N MET A 89 -5.26 1.86 14.39
CA MET A 89 -6.28 2.80 14.86
C MET A 89 -7.08 3.42 13.71
N ASN A 90 -8.35 3.72 13.96
CA ASN A 90 -9.21 4.35 12.96
C ASN A 90 -8.93 5.86 12.86
N TYR A 91 -8.12 6.24 11.87
CA TYR A 91 -7.75 7.64 11.60
C TYR A 91 -8.90 8.56 11.19
N SER A 92 -10.10 8.05 10.92
CA SER A 92 -11.27 8.93 10.73
C SER A 92 -11.68 9.67 12.01
N LEU A 93 -11.09 9.30 13.15
CA LEU A 93 -11.27 9.98 14.44
C LEU A 93 -10.18 11.02 14.73
N LEU A 94 -9.17 11.21 13.87
CA LEU A 94 -8.15 12.25 14.06
C LEU A 94 -8.81 13.63 14.19
N GLY A 95 -8.47 14.35 15.26
CA GLY A 95 -9.07 15.64 15.59
C GLY A 95 -10.41 15.55 16.34
N SER A 96 -10.95 14.35 16.58
CA SER A 96 -12.09 14.18 17.47
C SER A 96 -11.66 14.29 18.95
N PRO A 97 -12.55 14.78 19.84
CA PRO A 97 -12.28 14.79 21.27
C PRO A 97 -11.99 13.39 21.86
N VAL A 98 -12.55 12.35 21.24
CA VAL A 98 -12.33 10.95 21.64
C VAL A 98 -10.89 10.52 21.33
N PHE A 99 -10.37 10.89 20.16
CA PHE A 99 -9.00 10.56 19.77
C PHE A 99 -7.98 11.29 20.65
N GLN A 100 -8.25 12.56 21.02
CA GLN A 100 -7.38 13.30 21.93
C GLN A 100 -7.26 12.58 23.28
N ARG A 101 -8.37 12.13 23.88
CA ARG A 101 -8.33 11.36 25.14
C ARG A 101 -7.54 10.07 25.03
N VAL A 102 -7.62 9.37 23.89
CA VAL A 102 -6.83 8.16 23.67
C VAL A 102 -5.34 8.49 23.65
N LEU A 103 -4.93 9.59 22.99
CA LEU A 103 -3.54 10.04 22.99
C LEU A 103 -3.08 10.42 24.41
N ASP A 104 -3.87 11.21 25.14
CA ASP A 104 -3.55 11.67 26.50
C ASP A 104 -3.36 10.48 27.46
N ILE A 105 -4.23 9.46 27.40
CA ILE A 105 -4.11 8.24 28.21
C ILE A 105 -2.84 7.47 27.84
N GLN A 106 -2.51 7.37 26.56
CA GLN A 106 -1.32 6.64 26.12
C GLN A 106 -0.02 7.33 26.52
N GLU A 107 0.01 8.67 26.47
CA GLU A 107 1.11 9.49 26.97
C GLU A 107 1.29 9.29 28.49
N ALA A 108 0.20 9.26 29.26
CA ALA A 108 0.27 9.02 30.71
C ALA A 108 0.76 7.61 31.10
N ILE A 109 0.58 6.60 30.23
CA ILE A 109 1.01 5.21 30.50
C ILE A 109 2.49 4.98 30.14
N HIS A 110 3.00 5.71 29.14
CA HIS A 110 4.34 5.44 28.56
C HIS A 110 5.33 6.61 28.67
N GLY A 111 4.89 7.75 29.20
CA GLY A 111 5.70 8.93 29.51
C GLY A 111 6.40 8.86 30.85
#